data_AF-A0A6J4KJU5-F1
#
_entry.id   AF-A0A6J4KJU5-F1
#
_cell.length_a   1.000
_cell.length_b   1.000
_cell.length_c   1.000
_cell.angle_alpha   90.00
_cell.angle_beta   90.00
_cell.angle_gamma   90.00
#
_symmetry.space_group_name_H-M   'P 1'
#
loop_
_entity.id
_entity.type
_entity.pdbx_description
1 polymer ?
#
loop_
_entity_poly.entity_id
_entity_poly.type
_entity_poly.pdbx_seq_one_letter_code
_entity_poly.pdbx_strand_id
1 'polypeptide(L)'
;MQPVTALRLVTGRYWNLLIKGCRFVRCAFVDCVTTNKLFETCLVLDCRFERTELQVQTITGNFGISADQLWDCPIRSHDPKVAFDYVDLASLDEIATAKTRLAPVEHLRVAYFLSRDVLWGSDALDAALDARGWLQLCRIPSTFAIILQDFSEFLLWVYDRNELTVHPLLLLHTVTSQLSARFGGDAGVNPRVSRAIMGVHMQLSRSVEEFLGVLSGLALDAGDRVRFVANGPLEPAYYHLELAHVFVGDEVRLVEVKPHNSPVELVFEWVSQHSLLCLLAAFAASRVQAELHQLSALLPPPREEEVQEKGGRKRVGSRQSKKAPGLRRVAGVSRDSIELFSYSMGFTSGKSRAYELKARALLPGSLLLELRLEISTGILRPFRRILLKLLSAQEISN
;
A
#
# COMPACT_ATOMS: atom_id res chain seq x y z
N MET A 1 -21.48 -1.36 2.76
CA MET A 1 -20.90 -1.27 4.11
C MET A 1 -21.94 -0.70 5.04
N GLN A 2 -22.40 -1.44 6.06
CA GLN A 2 -23.24 -0.87 7.12
C GLN A 2 -22.41 0.16 7.92
N PRO A 3 -23.00 1.25 8.42
CA PRO A 3 -22.29 2.18 9.29
C PRO A 3 -21.89 1.44 10.57
N VAL A 4 -20.59 1.23 10.76
CA VAL A 4 -20.06 0.81 12.06
C VAL A 4 -20.36 1.97 13.00
N THR A 5 -21.32 1.78 13.91
CA THR A 5 -21.64 2.76 14.94
C THR A 5 -20.36 3.03 15.74
N ALA A 6 -19.82 4.24 15.61
CA ALA A 6 -18.68 4.69 16.39
C ALA A 6 -19.02 4.58 17.88
N LEU A 7 -18.33 3.70 18.60
CA LEU A 7 -18.50 3.58 20.04
C LEU A 7 -17.90 4.83 20.69
N ARG A 8 -18.74 5.65 21.30
CA ARG A 8 -18.31 6.80 22.11
C ARG A 8 -18.43 6.43 23.59
N LEU A 9 -17.28 6.32 24.26
CA LEU A 9 -17.21 6.13 25.71
C LEU A 9 -16.99 7.50 26.34
N VAL A 10 -18.00 8.01 27.04
CA VAL A 10 -18.01 9.35 27.65
C VAL A 10 -18.09 9.22 29.16
N THR A 11 -17.24 9.95 29.88
CA THR A 11 -17.29 10.12 31.35
C THR A 11 -17.28 8.80 32.13
N GLY A 12 -16.18 8.06 32.03
CA GLY A 12 -15.97 6.80 32.77
C GLY A 12 -14.80 6.90 33.74
N ARG A 13 -15.04 6.58 35.02
CA ARG A 13 -13.97 6.26 35.97
C ARG A 13 -13.70 4.76 35.90
N TYR A 14 -12.65 4.39 35.18
CA TYR A 14 -12.25 3.00 34.99
C TYR A 14 -11.25 2.61 36.06
N TRP A 15 -11.76 2.31 37.25
CA TRP A 15 -10.95 1.86 38.38
C TRP A 15 -10.76 0.36 38.30
N ASN A 16 -9.51 -0.09 38.33
CA ASN A 16 -9.14 -1.52 38.26
C ASN A 16 -9.70 -2.27 37.02
N LEU A 17 -10.05 -1.55 35.95
CA LEU A 17 -10.43 -2.13 34.68
C LEU A 17 -9.21 -2.21 33.77
N LEU A 18 -8.97 -3.39 33.21
CA LEU A 18 -7.94 -3.64 32.21
C LEU A 18 -8.60 -4.36 31.02
N ILE A 19 -8.68 -3.68 29.89
CA ILE A 19 -9.26 -4.23 28.66
C ILE A 19 -8.13 -4.89 27.87
N LYS A 20 -8.31 -6.16 27.51
CA LYS A 20 -7.30 -6.95 26.79
C LYS A 20 -7.83 -7.57 25.51
N GLY A 21 -6.99 -7.67 24.48
CA GLY A 21 -7.31 -8.44 23.27
C GLY A 21 -8.51 -7.90 22.50
N CYS A 22 -8.78 -6.60 22.61
CA CYS A 22 -9.92 -5.95 21.98
C CYS A 22 -9.50 -5.14 20.77
N ARG A 23 -10.38 -5.09 19.78
CA ARG A 23 -10.24 -4.24 18.60
C ARG A 23 -11.19 -3.05 18.71
N PHE A 24 -10.63 -1.86 18.66
CA PHE A 24 -11.35 -0.59 18.63
C PHE A 24 -11.16 0.04 17.27
N VAL A 25 -12.26 0.43 16.62
CA VAL A 25 -12.23 1.06 15.31
C VAL A 25 -13.13 2.28 15.34
N ARG A 26 -12.57 3.47 15.08
CA ARG A 26 -13.33 4.73 15.06
C ARG A 26 -14.10 4.97 16.37
N CYS A 27 -13.47 4.63 17.49
CA CYS A 27 -14.01 4.88 18.82
C CYS A 27 -13.53 6.24 19.36
N ALA A 28 -14.28 6.83 20.27
CA ALA A 28 -13.86 8.04 20.98
C ALA A 28 -13.91 7.80 22.49
N PHE A 29 -12.82 8.11 23.16
CA PHE A 29 -12.66 8.02 24.62
C PHE A 29 -12.57 9.45 25.15
N VAL A 30 -13.58 9.88 25.89
CA VAL A 30 -13.75 11.27 26.29
C VAL A 30 -13.91 11.37 27.80
N ASP A 31 -13.06 12.18 28.43
CA ASP A 31 -13.06 12.41 29.89
C ASP A 31 -12.93 11.10 30.69
N CYS A 32 -12.13 10.15 30.18
CA CYS A 32 -11.88 8.87 30.83
C CYS A 32 -10.73 9.00 31.84
N VAL A 33 -11.01 8.62 33.09
CA VAL A 33 -9.99 8.60 34.17
C VAL A 33 -9.67 7.16 34.51
N THR A 34 -8.38 6.81 34.43
CA THR A 34 -7.91 5.45 34.66
C THR A 34 -6.88 5.46 35.79
N THR A 35 -7.01 4.53 36.73
CA THR A 35 -6.02 4.39 37.81
C THR A 35 -4.84 3.51 37.37
N ASN A 36 -5.05 2.66 36.35
CA ASN A 36 -4.11 1.68 35.83
C ASN A 36 -4.06 1.74 34.29
N LYS A 37 -3.27 0.83 33.69
CA LYS A 37 -3.22 0.57 32.25
C LYS A 37 -4.63 0.24 31.76
N LEU A 38 -5.19 1.07 30.87
CA LEU A 38 -6.56 0.90 30.40
C LEU A 38 -6.67 -0.22 29.37
N PHE A 39 -5.70 -0.27 28.44
CA PHE A 39 -5.67 -1.23 27.34
C PHE A 39 -4.36 -2.00 27.32
N GLU A 40 -4.44 -3.29 27.03
CA GLU A 40 -3.28 -4.13 26.81
C GLU A 40 -3.51 -5.09 25.65
N THR A 41 -2.56 -5.20 24.73
CA THR A 41 -2.65 -6.10 23.57
C THR A 41 -3.95 -5.88 22.81
N CYS A 42 -4.26 -4.61 22.53
CA CYS A 42 -5.41 -4.19 21.77
C CYS A 42 -4.96 -3.55 20.45
N LEU A 43 -5.87 -3.59 19.48
CA LEU A 43 -5.72 -2.93 18.19
C LEU A 43 -6.64 -1.69 18.18
N VAL A 44 -6.04 -0.49 18.13
CA VAL A 44 -6.74 0.79 18.28
C VAL A 44 -6.61 1.58 16.98
N LEU A 45 -7.63 1.49 16.12
CA LEU A 45 -7.58 2.01 14.74
C LEU A 45 -8.46 3.25 14.61
N ASP A 46 -7.88 4.37 14.22
CA ASP A 46 -8.58 5.65 14.00
C ASP A 46 -9.46 6.05 15.19
N CYS A 47 -8.98 5.79 16.40
CA CYS A 47 -9.68 6.17 17.63
C CYS A 47 -9.19 7.53 18.09
N ARG A 48 -10.02 8.23 18.89
CA ARG A 48 -9.69 9.54 19.45
C ARG A 48 -9.71 9.49 20.97
N PHE A 49 -8.77 10.19 21.58
CA PHE A 49 -8.67 10.35 23.02
C PHE A 49 -8.79 11.84 23.34
N GLU A 50 -9.80 12.21 24.12
CA GLU A 50 -10.03 13.60 24.52
C GLU A 50 -10.05 13.68 26.04
N ARG A 51 -9.19 14.53 26.62
CA ARG A 51 -9.06 14.74 28.07
C ARG A 51 -9.02 13.44 28.86
N THR A 52 -8.35 12.44 28.27
CA THR A 52 -8.24 11.09 28.79
C THR A 52 -6.81 10.86 29.20
N GLU A 53 -6.61 10.50 30.47
CA GLU A 53 -5.27 10.28 30.99
C GLU A 53 -4.74 8.93 30.48
N LEU A 54 -3.62 8.95 29.75
CA LEU A 54 -2.97 7.75 29.23
C LEU A 54 -1.73 7.40 30.03
N GLN A 55 -1.31 6.14 29.94
CA GLN A 55 -0.05 5.68 30.52
C GLN A 55 0.88 5.24 29.40
N VAL A 56 2.20 5.36 29.57
CA VAL A 56 3.18 4.93 28.56
C VAL A 56 2.97 3.48 28.13
N GLN A 57 2.58 2.58 29.06
CA GLN A 57 2.30 1.16 28.77
C GLN A 57 1.07 0.96 27.87
N THR A 58 0.18 1.95 27.81
CA THR A 58 -0.93 1.95 26.86
C THR A 58 -0.42 2.20 25.44
N ILE A 59 0.63 3.01 25.29
CA ILE A 59 1.28 3.24 23.99
C ILE A 59 2.12 2.03 23.60
N THR A 60 3.03 1.57 24.49
CA THR A 60 3.92 0.44 24.19
C THR A 60 3.18 -0.89 24.03
N GLY A 61 2.00 -1.04 24.64
CA GLY A 61 1.25 -2.29 24.70
C GLY A 61 0.21 -2.50 23.60
N ASN A 62 -0.04 -1.52 22.74
CA ASN A 62 -1.15 -1.55 21.77
C ASN A 62 -0.71 -0.98 20.42
N PHE A 63 -1.33 -1.44 19.33
CA PHE A 63 -1.05 -0.92 17.98
C PHE A 63 -2.08 0.13 17.55
N GLY A 64 -1.66 1.07 16.71
CA GLY A 64 -2.54 2.03 16.02
C GLY A 64 -2.81 3.35 16.75
N ILE A 65 -2.31 3.53 17.98
CA ILE A 65 -2.39 4.79 18.71
C ILE A 65 -1.34 5.76 18.15
N SER A 66 -1.77 6.98 17.81
CA SER A 66 -0.88 8.05 17.33
C SER A 66 -1.11 9.35 18.10
N ALA A 67 -0.06 10.17 18.26
CA ALA A 67 -0.13 11.40 19.05
C ALA A 67 -1.12 12.42 18.51
N ASP A 68 -1.36 12.44 17.19
CA ASP A 68 -2.35 13.31 16.54
C ASP A 68 -3.81 12.94 16.89
N GLN A 69 -4.03 11.78 17.51
CA GLN A 69 -5.34 11.32 17.99
C GLN A 69 -5.64 11.74 19.44
N LEU A 70 -4.69 12.40 20.10
CA LEU A 70 -4.81 12.85 21.49
C LEU A 70 -5.14 14.35 21.53
N TRP A 71 -6.16 14.70 22.32
CA TRP A 71 -6.57 16.07 22.59
C TRP A 71 -6.58 16.32 24.10
N ASP A 72 -5.71 17.22 24.58
CA ASP A 72 -5.56 17.52 26.01
C ASP A 72 -5.37 16.25 26.88
N CYS A 73 -4.65 15.24 26.35
CA CYS A 73 -4.44 13.95 27.01
C CYS A 73 -3.06 13.91 27.67
N PRO A 74 -2.97 13.97 29.01
CA PRO A 74 -1.70 13.82 29.69
C PRO A 74 -1.24 12.35 29.69
N ILE A 75 0.07 12.13 29.56
CA ILE A 75 0.69 10.80 29.52
C ILE A 75 1.53 10.59 30.79
N ARG A 76 1.38 9.46 31.47
CA ARG A 76 2.06 9.16 32.75
C ARG A 76 3.15 8.10 32.63
N SER A 77 4.28 8.32 33.32
CA SER A 77 5.56 7.58 33.15
C SER A 77 5.53 6.12 33.59
N HIS A 78 5.28 5.80 34.86
CA HIS A 78 4.99 4.44 35.37
C HIS A 78 4.65 4.43 36.88
N ASP A 79 3.96 3.35 37.30
CA ASP A 79 3.70 2.84 38.66
C ASP A 79 2.54 3.50 39.45
N PRO A 80 1.39 2.82 39.62
CA PRO A 80 0.26 3.31 40.43
C PRO A 80 0.59 3.54 41.91
N LYS A 81 1.79 3.15 42.36
CA LYS A 81 2.25 3.26 43.76
C LYS A 81 3.19 4.43 44.03
N VAL A 82 3.64 5.17 43.01
CA VAL A 82 4.56 6.31 43.14
C VAL A 82 3.83 7.61 42.73
N ALA A 83 4.19 8.75 43.33
CA ALA A 83 3.70 10.04 42.88
C ALA A 83 4.00 10.20 41.39
N PHE A 84 2.98 10.34 40.56
CA PHE A 84 3.13 10.26 39.10
C PHE A 84 3.77 11.52 38.53
N ASP A 85 4.78 11.32 37.67
CA ASP A 85 5.26 12.35 36.76
C ASP A 85 4.57 12.22 35.39
N TYR A 86 4.23 13.36 34.82
CA TYR A 86 3.76 13.44 33.43
C TYR A 86 4.95 13.46 32.48
N VAL A 87 4.82 12.72 31.39
CA VAL A 87 5.85 12.55 30.36
C VAL A 87 5.48 13.44 29.20
N ASP A 88 6.41 14.30 28.79
CA ASP A 88 6.29 15.04 27.55
C ASP A 88 6.68 14.16 26.34
N LEU A 89 6.42 14.66 25.12
CA LEU A 89 6.74 13.91 23.91
C LEU A 89 8.25 13.69 23.74
N ALA A 90 9.09 14.61 24.24
CA ALA A 90 10.56 14.48 24.19
C ALA A 90 11.04 13.31 25.06
N SER A 91 10.49 13.16 26.26
CA SER A 91 10.80 12.03 27.14
C SER A 91 10.29 10.70 26.58
N LEU A 92 9.21 10.70 25.79
CA LEU A 92 8.78 9.51 25.04
C LEU A 92 9.73 9.16 23.89
N ASP A 93 10.31 10.16 23.23
CA ASP A 93 11.34 9.96 22.21
C ASP A 93 12.62 9.38 22.82
N GLU A 94 13.00 9.83 24.02
CA GLU A 94 14.05 9.18 24.81
C GLU A 94 13.70 7.73 25.17
N ILE A 95 12.46 7.41 25.50
CA ILE A 95 12.04 6.02 25.73
C ILE A 95 12.13 5.18 24.44
N ALA A 96 11.80 5.79 23.29
CA ALA A 96 11.87 5.17 21.97
C ALA A 96 13.32 4.91 21.51
N THR A 97 14.25 5.81 21.86
CA THR A 97 15.63 5.83 21.36
C THR A 97 16.68 5.33 22.37
N ALA A 98 16.44 5.48 23.67
CA ALA A 98 17.33 4.95 24.69
C ALA A 98 17.33 3.42 24.64
N LYS A 99 18.43 2.80 25.10
CA LYS A 99 18.57 1.35 25.31
C LYS A 99 17.68 0.86 26.47
N THR A 100 16.43 1.28 26.50
CA THR A 100 15.39 0.71 27.32
C THR A 100 15.21 -0.76 26.93
N ARG A 101 14.75 -1.60 27.86
CA ARG A 101 14.57 -3.04 27.63
C ARG A 101 13.28 -3.35 26.85
N LEU A 102 12.89 -2.48 25.92
CA LEU A 102 11.69 -2.70 25.10
C LEU A 102 11.99 -3.71 23.99
N ALA A 103 10.99 -4.51 23.65
CA ALA A 103 11.07 -5.38 22.48
C ALA A 103 11.01 -4.53 21.19
N PRO A 104 11.58 -4.99 20.06
CA PRO A 104 11.54 -4.23 18.80
C PRO A 104 10.14 -3.78 18.36
N VAL A 105 9.13 -4.62 18.56
CA VAL A 105 7.72 -4.30 18.28
C VAL A 105 7.19 -3.19 19.19
N GLU A 106 7.65 -3.11 20.43
CA GLU A 106 7.26 -2.05 21.37
C GLU A 106 7.92 -0.74 21.00
N HIS A 107 9.20 -0.76 20.57
CA HIS A 107 9.87 0.42 20.00
C HIS A 107 9.10 0.94 18.78
N LEU A 108 8.69 0.06 17.86
CA LEU A 108 7.89 0.47 16.71
C LEU A 108 6.57 1.14 17.11
N ARG A 109 5.88 0.65 18.15
CA ARG A 109 4.63 1.28 18.62
C ARG A 109 4.85 2.69 19.15
N VAL A 110 5.92 2.92 19.90
CA VAL A 110 6.27 4.27 20.39
C VAL A 110 6.69 5.16 19.22
N ALA A 111 7.50 4.65 18.31
CA ALA A 111 7.95 5.41 17.16
C ALA A 111 6.77 5.80 16.24
N TYR A 112 5.83 4.88 16.02
CA TYR A 112 4.58 5.15 15.30
C TYR A 112 3.68 6.15 16.04
N PHE A 113 3.67 6.08 17.37
CA PHE A 113 2.94 7.04 18.19
C PHE A 113 3.46 8.46 17.96
N LEU A 114 4.78 8.64 17.92
CA LEU A 114 5.44 9.93 17.71
C LEU A 114 5.36 10.41 16.25
N SER A 115 5.56 9.51 15.29
CA SER A 115 5.51 9.81 13.85
C SER A 115 4.98 8.64 13.05
N ARG A 116 3.92 8.86 12.27
CA ARG A 116 3.34 7.83 11.38
C ARG A 116 4.27 7.47 10.22
N ASP A 117 5.15 8.40 9.84
CA ASP A 117 6.08 8.23 8.70
C ASP A 117 7.14 7.15 8.98
N VAL A 118 7.28 6.70 10.23
CA VAL A 118 8.15 5.59 10.61
C VAL A 118 7.89 4.31 9.80
N LEU A 119 6.67 4.17 9.28
CA LEU A 119 6.24 3.03 8.48
C LEU A 119 6.73 3.06 7.02
N TRP A 120 7.30 4.18 6.56
CA TRP A 120 7.83 4.34 5.20
C TRP A 120 9.27 3.82 5.04
N GLY A 121 9.90 3.41 6.14
CA GLY A 121 11.27 2.92 6.19
C GLY A 121 11.99 3.51 7.39
N SER A 122 12.23 2.68 8.41
CA SER A 122 12.94 3.08 9.62
C SER A 122 13.59 1.88 10.28
N ASP A 123 14.66 2.13 11.04
CA ASP A 123 15.33 1.10 11.85
C ASP A 123 14.36 0.39 12.81
N ALA A 124 13.36 1.11 13.34
CA ALA A 124 12.35 0.55 14.24
C ALA A 124 11.44 -0.44 13.52
N LEU A 125 11.03 -0.14 12.28
CA LEU A 125 10.23 -1.05 11.45
C LEU A 125 11.04 -2.28 11.06
N ASP A 126 12.28 -2.09 10.61
CA ASP A 126 13.17 -3.18 10.21
C ASP A 126 13.46 -4.12 11.39
N ALA A 127 13.72 -3.56 12.58
CA ALA A 127 13.92 -4.35 13.80
C ALA A 127 12.65 -5.12 14.21
N ALA A 128 11.46 -4.52 14.05
CA ALA A 128 10.19 -5.19 14.31
C ALA A 128 9.86 -6.30 13.29
N LEU A 129 10.44 -6.23 12.08
CA LEU A 129 10.32 -7.22 11.01
C LEU A 129 11.51 -8.19 10.96
N ASP A 130 12.36 -8.26 12.01
CA ASP A 130 13.37 -9.31 12.14
C ASP A 130 12.78 -10.57 12.79
N ALA A 131 12.77 -11.68 12.05
CA ALA A 131 12.34 -12.99 12.53
C ALA A 131 13.03 -13.44 13.84
N ARG A 132 14.27 -13.01 14.10
CA ARG A 132 15.00 -13.34 15.34
C ARG A 132 14.34 -12.74 16.58
N GLY A 133 13.79 -11.52 16.47
CA GLY A 133 13.07 -10.86 17.55
C GLY A 133 11.81 -11.62 17.94
N TRP A 134 11.07 -12.11 16.95
CA TRP A 134 9.82 -12.86 17.14
C TRP A 134 10.03 -14.19 17.88
N LEU A 135 11.16 -14.88 17.66
CA LEU A 135 11.46 -16.12 18.37
C LEU A 135 11.55 -15.94 19.89
N GLN A 136 11.97 -14.77 20.37
CA GLN A 136 12.04 -14.49 21.81
C GLN A 136 10.64 -14.33 22.43
N LEU A 137 9.69 -13.79 21.66
CA LEU A 137 8.30 -13.58 22.08
C LEU A 137 7.51 -14.89 22.16
N CYS A 138 7.93 -15.95 21.44
CA CYS A 138 7.28 -17.27 21.46
C CYS A 138 7.26 -17.97 22.84
N ARG A 139 7.99 -17.46 23.84
CA ARG A 139 8.00 -18.00 25.21
C ARG A 139 6.61 -18.06 25.84
N ILE A 140 5.72 -17.12 25.48
CA ILE A 140 4.32 -17.09 25.92
C ILE A 140 3.42 -17.24 24.67
N PRO A 141 3.02 -18.48 24.31
CA PRO A 141 2.29 -18.78 23.08
C PRO A 141 1.05 -17.92 22.82
N SER A 142 0.27 -17.63 23.85
CA SER A 142 -0.96 -16.83 23.74
C SER A 142 -0.67 -15.38 23.41
N THR A 143 0.31 -14.79 24.08
CA THR A 143 0.71 -13.40 23.89
C THR A 143 1.36 -13.22 22.53
N PHE A 144 2.23 -14.15 22.13
CA PHE A 144 2.83 -14.17 20.80
C PHE A 144 1.75 -14.18 19.70
N ALA A 145 0.79 -15.10 19.79
CA ALA A 145 -0.26 -15.23 18.79
C ALA A 145 -1.08 -13.94 18.63
N ILE A 146 -1.44 -13.30 19.76
CA ILE A 146 -2.18 -12.03 19.75
C ILE A 146 -1.33 -10.92 19.14
N ILE A 147 -0.08 -10.76 19.59
CA ILE A 147 0.79 -9.68 19.09
C ILE A 147 1.04 -9.83 17.58
N LEU A 148 1.29 -11.05 17.09
CA LEU A 148 1.53 -11.29 15.67
C LEU A 148 0.29 -10.97 14.83
N GLN A 149 -0.89 -11.39 15.29
CA GLN A 149 -2.15 -11.11 14.60
C GLN A 149 -2.50 -9.62 14.63
N ASP A 150 -2.40 -8.96 15.79
CA ASP A 150 -2.66 -7.53 15.90
C ASP A 150 -1.67 -6.72 15.04
N PHE A 151 -0.42 -7.16 14.94
CA PHE A 151 0.57 -6.51 14.10
C PHE A 151 0.25 -6.64 12.61
N SER A 152 -0.12 -7.84 12.13
CA SER A 152 -0.51 -8.02 10.73
C SER A 152 -1.79 -7.26 10.39
N GLU A 153 -2.79 -7.29 11.28
CA GLU A 153 -4.03 -6.53 11.11
C GLU A 153 -3.77 -5.02 11.10
N PHE A 154 -2.86 -4.52 11.94
CA PHE A 154 -2.42 -3.12 11.93
C PHE A 154 -1.79 -2.73 10.60
N LEU A 155 -0.79 -3.48 10.12
CA LEU A 155 -0.11 -3.17 8.86
C LEU A 155 -1.08 -3.21 7.67
N LEU A 156 -1.95 -4.22 7.60
CA LEU A 156 -2.97 -4.30 6.55
C LEU A 156 -3.93 -3.11 6.60
N TRP A 157 -4.33 -2.66 7.80
CA TRP A 157 -5.19 -1.50 7.95
C TRP A 157 -4.53 -0.20 7.46
N VAL A 158 -3.24 0.00 7.75
CA VAL A 158 -2.49 1.17 7.27
C VAL A 158 -2.28 1.07 5.75
N TYR A 159 -2.02 -0.13 5.22
CA TYR A 159 -1.91 -0.39 3.78
C TYR A 159 -3.20 -0.09 3.01
N ASP A 160 -4.34 -0.53 3.53
CA ASP A 160 -5.66 -0.26 2.94
C ASP A 160 -6.02 1.24 2.88
N ARG A 161 -5.29 2.07 3.64
CA ARG A 161 -5.43 3.53 3.66
C ARG A 161 -4.40 4.27 2.82
N ASN A 162 -3.53 3.54 2.12
CA ASN A 162 -2.39 4.11 1.38
C ASN A 162 -1.39 4.87 2.27
N GLU A 163 -1.32 4.49 3.55
CA GLU A 163 -0.37 5.07 4.51
C GLU A 163 0.87 4.14 4.71
N LEU A 164 0.86 2.96 4.08
CA LEU A 164 1.94 1.96 4.09
C LEU A 164 2.25 1.55 2.65
N THR A 165 3.53 1.41 2.31
CA THR A 165 3.96 0.76 1.07
C THR A 165 3.73 -0.76 1.16
N VAL A 166 3.80 -1.50 0.05
CA VAL A 166 3.63 -2.97 0.13
C VAL A 166 4.85 -3.66 0.77
N HIS A 167 6.01 -3.02 0.78
CA HIS A 167 7.27 -3.60 1.27
C HIS A 167 7.18 -4.22 2.68
N PRO A 168 6.63 -3.55 3.71
CA PRO A 168 6.52 -4.13 5.05
C PRO A 168 5.61 -5.36 5.11
N LEU A 169 4.60 -5.47 4.24
CA LEU A 169 3.77 -6.67 4.12
C LEU A 169 4.55 -7.85 3.52
N LEU A 170 5.39 -7.58 2.51
CA LEU A 170 6.28 -8.59 1.90
C LEU A 170 7.31 -9.10 2.92
N LEU A 171 7.88 -8.20 3.72
CA LEU A 171 8.78 -8.55 4.81
C LEU A 171 8.08 -9.40 5.87
N LEU A 172 6.90 -9.01 6.34
CA LEU A 172 6.15 -9.80 7.33
C LEU A 172 5.75 -11.18 6.77
N HIS A 173 5.38 -11.26 5.49
CA HIS A 173 5.12 -12.53 4.81
C HIS A 173 6.38 -13.42 4.77
N THR A 174 7.55 -12.84 4.56
CA THR A 174 8.84 -13.54 4.61
C THR A 174 9.17 -14.00 6.04
N VAL A 175 8.97 -13.15 7.05
CA VAL A 175 9.16 -13.49 8.47
C VAL A 175 8.27 -14.67 8.86
N THR A 176 6.99 -14.63 8.51
CA THR A 176 6.05 -15.71 8.83
C THR A 176 6.42 -17.03 8.12
N SER A 177 6.94 -16.97 6.90
CA SER A 177 7.51 -18.13 6.21
C SER A 177 8.74 -18.69 6.94
N GLN A 178 9.68 -17.84 7.34
CA GLN A 178 10.87 -18.25 8.10
C GLN A 178 10.53 -18.85 9.46
N LEU A 179 9.58 -18.24 10.19
CA LEU A 179 9.09 -18.76 11.46
C LEU A 179 8.42 -20.12 11.25
N SER A 180 7.60 -20.26 10.21
CA SER A 180 6.97 -21.53 9.86
C SER A 180 7.99 -22.63 9.59
N ALA A 181 9.01 -22.36 8.77
CA ALA A 181 10.05 -23.32 8.46
C ALA A 181 10.81 -23.78 9.72
N ARG A 182 11.04 -22.86 10.66
CA ARG A 182 11.68 -23.18 11.95
C ARG A 182 10.78 -24.00 12.88
N PHE A 183 9.48 -23.78 12.85
CA PHE A 183 8.52 -24.42 13.77
C PHE A 183 7.82 -25.66 13.17
N GLY A 184 7.84 -25.84 11.85
CA GLY A 184 7.12 -26.90 11.15
C GLY A 184 7.75 -28.30 11.26
N GLY A 185 9.02 -28.38 11.70
CA GLY A 185 9.74 -29.65 11.89
C GLY A 185 9.73 -30.20 13.32
N ASP A 186 9.40 -29.38 14.32
CA ASP A 186 9.54 -29.76 15.73
C ASP A 186 8.20 -30.22 16.33
N ALA A 187 8.12 -31.50 16.71
CA ALA A 187 6.97 -32.09 17.40
C ALA A 187 6.66 -31.45 18.78
N GLY A 188 7.54 -30.58 19.29
CA GLY A 188 7.39 -29.87 20.56
C GLY A 188 6.80 -28.46 20.45
N VAL A 189 6.51 -27.95 19.25
CA VAL A 189 6.00 -26.58 19.10
C VAL A 189 4.52 -26.52 19.47
N ASN A 190 4.16 -25.50 20.25
CA ASN A 190 2.77 -25.27 20.64
C ASN A 190 1.89 -25.08 19.38
N PRO A 191 0.83 -25.91 19.17
CA PRO A 191 -0.02 -25.83 17.98
C PRO A 191 -0.71 -24.48 17.79
N ARG A 192 -0.83 -23.67 18.85
CA ARG A 192 -1.38 -22.31 18.77
C ARG A 192 -0.41 -21.34 18.08
N VAL A 193 0.89 -21.47 18.33
CA VAL A 193 1.94 -20.64 17.70
C VAL A 193 2.00 -20.93 16.21
N SER A 194 2.07 -22.21 15.84
CA SER A 194 2.08 -22.63 14.43
C SER A 194 0.83 -22.15 13.68
N ARG A 195 -0.37 -22.32 14.28
CA ARG A 195 -1.61 -21.84 13.68
C ARG A 195 -1.66 -20.31 13.52
N ALA A 196 -1.15 -19.55 14.49
CA ALA A 196 -1.10 -18.09 14.39
C ALA A 196 -0.17 -17.64 13.25
N ILE A 197 1.02 -18.22 13.15
CA ILE A 197 1.98 -17.92 12.08
C ILE A 197 1.37 -18.25 10.71
N MET A 198 0.75 -19.42 10.56
CA MET A 198 0.09 -19.83 9.32
C MET A 198 -1.14 -18.98 8.98
N GLY A 199 -1.95 -18.62 9.97
CA GLY A 199 -3.07 -17.71 9.77
C GLY A 199 -2.62 -16.37 9.21
N VAL A 200 -1.60 -15.76 9.82
CA VAL A 200 -1.05 -14.48 9.36
C VAL A 200 -0.36 -14.61 8.00
N HIS A 201 0.39 -15.68 7.77
CA HIS A 201 1.01 -15.95 6.47
C HIS A 201 -0.03 -15.97 5.35
N MET A 202 -1.08 -16.79 5.51
CA MET A 202 -2.16 -16.91 4.54
C MET A 202 -2.96 -15.61 4.37
N GLN A 203 -3.15 -14.84 5.45
CA GLN A 203 -3.80 -13.53 5.39
C GLN A 203 -3.02 -12.56 4.50
N LEU A 204 -1.69 -12.56 4.61
CA LEU A 204 -0.80 -11.71 3.80
C LEU A 204 -0.65 -12.24 2.38
N SER A 205 -0.76 -13.54 2.14
CA SER A 205 -0.56 -14.15 0.81
C SER A 205 -1.43 -13.51 -0.26
N ARG A 206 -2.66 -13.10 0.05
CA ARG A 206 -3.52 -12.39 -0.92
C ARG A 206 -2.86 -11.10 -1.43
N SER A 207 -2.32 -10.27 -0.53
CA SER A 207 -1.66 -9.02 -0.90
C SER A 207 -0.36 -9.28 -1.64
N VAL A 208 0.36 -10.35 -1.30
CA VAL A 208 1.56 -10.79 -2.01
C VAL A 208 1.22 -11.29 -3.42
N GLU A 209 0.15 -12.05 -3.59
CA GLU A 209 -0.31 -12.54 -4.90
C GLU A 209 -0.72 -11.38 -5.81
N GLU A 210 -1.47 -10.41 -5.29
CA GLU A 210 -1.81 -9.19 -6.02
C GLU A 210 -0.54 -8.45 -6.49
N PHE A 211 0.45 -8.31 -5.59
CA PHE A 211 1.76 -7.73 -5.92
C PHE A 211 2.50 -8.53 -7.01
N LEU A 212 2.57 -9.86 -6.90
CA LEU A 212 3.21 -10.74 -7.88
C LEU A 212 2.49 -10.69 -9.24
N GLY A 213 1.16 -10.51 -9.25
CA GLY A 213 0.37 -10.27 -10.45
C GLY A 213 0.80 -8.99 -11.16
N VAL A 214 0.97 -7.88 -10.42
CA VAL A 214 1.50 -6.62 -10.96
C VAL A 214 2.90 -6.81 -11.54
N LEU A 215 3.80 -7.48 -10.82
CA LEU A 215 5.16 -7.73 -11.31
C LEU A 215 5.18 -8.56 -12.59
N SER A 216 4.35 -9.59 -12.65
CA SER A 216 4.27 -10.48 -13.82
C SER A 216 3.79 -9.71 -15.05
N GLY A 217 2.76 -8.86 -14.90
CA GLY A 217 2.28 -8.05 -16.01
C GLY A 217 3.28 -6.96 -16.43
N LEU A 218 3.95 -6.30 -15.47
CA LEU A 218 5.03 -5.34 -15.78
C LEU A 218 6.19 -6.00 -16.52
N ALA A 219 6.59 -7.21 -16.12
CA ALA A 219 7.67 -7.94 -16.76
C ALA A 219 7.31 -8.42 -18.18
N LEU A 220 6.03 -8.68 -18.46
CA LEU A 220 5.54 -9.04 -19.80
C LEU A 220 5.51 -7.85 -20.76
N ASP A 221 5.25 -6.65 -20.26
CA ASP A 221 5.24 -5.40 -21.05
C ASP A 221 6.62 -4.76 -21.16
N ALA A 222 7.56 -5.14 -20.29
CA ALA A 222 8.94 -4.69 -20.34
C ALA A 222 9.59 -5.14 -21.66
N GLY A 223 9.90 -4.16 -22.52
CA GLY A 223 10.78 -4.35 -23.69
C GLY A 223 12.23 -4.55 -23.24
N ASP A 224 13.22 -4.08 -24.00
CA ASP A 224 14.63 -4.21 -23.59
C ASP A 224 15.09 -3.18 -22.54
N ARG A 225 14.21 -2.21 -22.22
CA ARG A 225 14.50 -1.08 -21.33
C ARG A 225 13.30 -0.73 -20.47
N VAL A 226 13.55 -0.35 -19.23
CA VAL A 226 12.53 0.16 -18.29
C VAL A 226 12.91 1.57 -17.88
N ARG A 227 11.89 2.41 -17.72
CA ARG A 227 12.03 3.83 -17.39
C ARG A 227 11.37 4.09 -16.05
N PHE A 228 12.11 4.70 -15.14
CA PHE A 228 11.59 5.14 -13.85
C PHE A 228 11.74 6.63 -13.71
N VAL A 229 10.81 7.24 -12.98
CA VAL A 229 10.85 8.65 -12.66
C VAL A 229 11.35 8.80 -11.23
N ALA A 230 12.40 9.59 -11.03
CA ALA A 230 13.04 9.79 -9.74
C ALA A 230 13.29 11.27 -9.46
N ASN A 231 13.27 11.63 -8.17
CA ASN A 231 13.75 12.93 -7.72
C ASN A 231 15.26 12.82 -7.46
N GLY A 232 16.07 13.68 -8.07
CA GLY A 232 17.51 13.71 -7.84
C GLY A 232 18.28 14.49 -8.90
N PRO A 233 19.62 14.60 -8.73
CA PRO A 233 20.49 15.29 -9.66
C PRO A 233 20.61 14.54 -10.99
N LEU A 234 21.11 15.21 -12.03
CA LEU A 234 21.36 14.55 -13.33
C LEU A 234 22.61 13.65 -13.33
N GLU A 235 23.39 13.65 -12.25
CA GLU A 235 24.64 12.92 -12.14
C GLU A 235 24.40 11.42 -11.92
N PRO A 236 24.82 10.53 -12.84
CA PRO A 236 24.61 9.09 -12.69
C PRO A 236 25.30 8.48 -11.47
N ALA A 237 26.43 9.05 -11.03
CA ALA A 237 27.19 8.58 -9.88
C ALA A 237 26.36 8.61 -8.58
N TYR A 238 25.46 9.59 -8.44
CA TYR A 238 24.53 9.66 -7.31
C TYR A 238 23.64 8.41 -7.25
N TYR A 239 23.03 8.02 -8.38
CA TYR A 239 22.16 6.85 -8.44
C TYR A 239 22.92 5.53 -8.24
N HIS A 240 24.16 5.44 -8.71
CA HIS A 240 25.01 4.26 -8.43
C HIS A 240 25.31 4.08 -6.95
N LEU A 241 25.42 5.18 -6.20
CA LEU A 241 25.61 5.15 -4.75
C LEU A 241 24.30 4.78 -4.03
N GLU A 242 23.22 5.52 -4.30
CA GLU A 242 21.93 5.37 -3.60
C GLU A 242 21.24 4.04 -3.91
N LEU A 243 21.35 3.56 -5.15
CA LEU A 243 20.76 2.31 -5.61
C LEU A 243 21.81 1.19 -5.70
N ALA A 244 22.89 1.25 -4.92
CA ALA A 244 23.98 0.26 -4.97
C ALA A 244 23.47 -1.19 -4.88
N HIS A 245 22.43 -1.44 -4.07
CA HIS A 245 21.80 -2.75 -3.93
C HIS A 245 21.07 -3.26 -5.18
N VAL A 246 20.71 -2.38 -6.12
CA VAL A 246 20.07 -2.73 -7.39
C VAL A 246 21.10 -3.21 -8.42
N PHE A 247 22.35 -2.75 -8.32
CA PHE A 247 23.42 -3.06 -9.27
C PHE A 247 24.26 -4.29 -8.90
N VAL A 248 23.77 -5.14 -7.99
CA VAL A 248 24.50 -6.33 -7.54
C VAL A 248 24.71 -7.30 -8.70
N GLY A 249 25.96 -7.69 -8.96
CA GLY A 249 26.32 -8.69 -9.96
C GLY A 249 26.36 -8.18 -11.41
N ASP A 250 26.36 -6.86 -11.64
CA ASP A 250 26.39 -6.23 -12.98
C ASP A 250 25.23 -6.65 -13.91
N GLU A 251 24.17 -7.23 -13.36
CA GLU A 251 23.03 -7.73 -14.13
C GLU A 251 22.00 -6.66 -14.49
N VAL A 252 22.04 -5.52 -13.79
CA VAL A 252 21.23 -4.33 -14.06
C VAL A 252 22.18 -3.17 -14.31
N ARG A 253 21.87 -2.34 -15.31
CA ARG A 253 22.69 -1.18 -15.68
C ARG A 253 21.83 0.06 -15.82
N LEU A 254 22.27 1.16 -15.21
CA LEU A 254 21.74 2.49 -15.47
C LEU A 254 22.38 3.03 -16.75
N VAL A 255 21.58 3.20 -17.79
CA VAL A 255 22.07 3.54 -19.14
C VAL A 255 22.00 5.04 -19.38
N GLU A 256 20.89 5.67 -18.98
CA GLU A 256 20.63 7.08 -19.24
C GLU A 256 19.94 7.72 -18.03
N VAL A 257 20.32 8.97 -17.73
CA VAL A 257 19.60 9.89 -16.84
C VAL A 257 19.15 11.07 -17.68
N LYS A 258 17.85 11.19 -17.92
CA LYS A 258 17.26 12.22 -18.79
C LYS A 258 16.65 13.36 -17.98
N PRO A 259 16.93 14.62 -18.38
CA PRO A 259 16.31 15.78 -17.75
C PRO A 259 14.84 15.91 -18.17
N HIS A 260 13.95 15.96 -17.18
CA HIS A 260 12.53 16.26 -17.37
C HIS A 260 12.07 17.39 -16.42
N ASN A 261 12.76 18.54 -16.41
CA ASN A 261 12.40 19.73 -15.60
C ASN A 261 11.88 19.40 -14.18
N SER A 262 12.55 18.46 -13.49
CA SER A 262 12.13 17.84 -12.23
C SER A 262 10.70 17.23 -12.28
N PRO A 263 10.55 15.90 -12.19
CA PRO A 263 11.54 14.85 -11.88
C PRO A 263 12.46 14.44 -13.06
N VAL A 264 13.50 13.65 -12.78
CA VAL A 264 14.38 13.06 -13.83
C VAL A 264 13.91 11.67 -14.23
N GLU A 265 14.25 11.24 -15.45
CA GLU A 265 13.95 9.90 -15.95
C GLU A 265 15.22 9.04 -15.94
N LEU A 266 15.16 7.90 -15.25
CA LEU A 266 16.21 6.89 -15.18
C LEU A 266 15.87 5.75 -16.13
N VAL A 267 16.79 5.38 -17.01
CA VAL A 267 16.61 4.28 -17.96
C VAL A 267 17.53 3.13 -17.59
N PHE A 268 16.94 1.96 -17.35
CA PHE A 268 17.65 0.75 -16.97
C PHE A 268 17.58 -0.31 -18.07
N GLU A 269 18.69 -1.05 -18.20
CA GLU A 269 18.81 -2.30 -18.96
C GLU A 269 19.14 -3.45 -18.00
N TRP A 270 18.83 -4.68 -18.40
CA TRP A 270 19.10 -5.87 -17.62
C TRP A 270 19.62 -7.02 -18.50
N VAL A 271 20.30 -7.97 -17.85
CA VAL A 271 20.88 -9.14 -18.52
C VAL A 271 19.93 -10.34 -18.49
N SER A 272 19.14 -10.50 -17.42
CA SER A 272 18.26 -11.65 -17.23
C SER A 272 16.85 -11.24 -16.79
N GLN A 273 15.87 -12.11 -17.05
CA GLN A 273 14.50 -11.91 -16.59
C GLN A 273 14.41 -11.87 -15.05
N HIS A 274 15.30 -12.57 -14.35
CA HIS A 274 15.37 -12.52 -12.89
C HIS A 274 15.77 -11.13 -12.40
N SER A 275 16.79 -10.52 -13.02
CA SER A 275 17.29 -9.19 -12.67
C SER A 275 16.24 -8.10 -12.96
N LEU A 276 15.50 -8.24 -14.08
CA LEU A 276 14.33 -7.41 -14.36
C LEU A 276 13.27 -7.52 -13.27
N LEU A 277 12.90 -8.75 -12.87
CA LEU A 277 11.90 -8.97 -11.83
C LEU A 277 12.34 -8.38 -10.49
N CYS A 278 13.61 -8.50 -10.11
CA CYS A 278 14.16 -7.88 -8.91
C CYS A 278 14.08 -6.36 -8.96
N LEU A 279 14.43 -5.75 -10.10
CA LEU A 279 14.33 -4.30 -10.32
C LEU A 279 12.88 -3.80 -10.22
N LEU A 280 11.96 -4.46 -10.93
CA LEU A 280 10.53 -4.14 -10.87
C LEU A 280 9.97 -4.36 -9.47
N ALA A 281 10.37 -5.43 -8.79
CA ALA A 281 9.96 -5.75 -7.42
C ALA A 281 10.40 -4.65 -6.44
N ALA A 282 11.65 -4.21 -6.49
CA ALA A 282 12.13 -3.14 -5.63
C ALA A 282 11.32 -1.84 -5.83
N PHE A 283 11.06 -1.47 -7.09
CA PHE A 283 10.28 -0.29 -7.39
C PHE A 283 8.82 -0.42 -6.95
N ALA A 284 8.15 -1.52 -7.32
CA ALA A 284 6.76 -1.75 -6.95
C ALA A 284 6.59 -1.91 -5.42
N ALA A 285 7.60 -2.45 -4.73
CA ALA A 285 7.58 -2.61 -3.28
C ALA A 285 7.51 -1.26 -2.54
N SER A 286 8.03 -0.19 -3.16
CA SER A 286 7.97 1.18 -2.64
C SER A 286 6.60 1.86 -2.82
N ARG A 287 5.63 1.18 -3.44
CA ARG A 287 4.32 1.75 -3.80
C ARG A 287 3.24 1.40 -2.78
N VAL A 288 2.30 2.32 -2.62
CA VAL A 288 1.08 2.12 -1.83
C VAL A 288 0.04 1.33 -2.63
N GLN A 289 -0.99 0.83 -1.95
CA GLN A 289 -2.02 -0.02 -2.55
C GLN A 289 -2.69 0.62 -3.78
N ALA A 290 -3.06 1.90 -3.70
CA ALA A 290 -3.72 2.63 -4.80
C ALA A 290 -2.81 2.76 -6.03
N GLU A 291 -1.51 2.99 -5.84
CA GLU A 291 -0.54 3.05 -6.93
C GLU A 291 -0.36 1.68 -7.59
N LEU A 292 -0.31 0.60 -6.81
CA LEU A 292 -0.25 -0.76 -7.34
C LEU A 292 -1.51 -1.15 -8.11
N HIS A 293 -2.69 -0.77 -7.63
CA HIS A 293 -3.94 -0.98 -8.38
C HIS A 293 -3.97 -0.17 -9.68
N GLN A 294 -3.45 1.06 -9.68
CA GLN A 294 -3.33 1.85 -10.91
C GLN A 294 -2.39 1.18 -11.91
N LEU A 295 -1.22 0.71 -11.45
CA LEU A 295 -0.30 -0.06 -12.29
C LEU A 295 -0.99 -1.31 -12.85
N SER A 296 -1.71 -2.06 -12.01
CA SER A 296 -2.46 -3.24 -12.44
C SER A 296 -3.52 -2.93 -13.49
N ALA A 297 -4.20 -1.78 -13.39
CA ALA A 297 -5.27 -1.40 -14.30
C ALA A 297 -4.76 -0.97 -15.69
N LEU A 298 -3.50 -0.55 -15.78
CA LEU A 298 -2.84 -0.19 -17.04
C LEU A 298 -2.30 -1.42 -17.79
N LEU A 299 -2.17 -2.56 -17.10
CA LEU A 299 -1.67 -3.79 -17.70
C LEU A 299 -2.76 -4.45 -18.56
N PRO A 300 -2.40 -5.02 -19.72
CA PRO A 300 -3.35 -5.80 -20.51
C PRO A 300 -3.92 -6.93 -19.64
N PRO A 301 -5.22 -7.26 -19.76
CA PRO A 301 -5.79 -8.37 -19.02
C PRO A 301 -4.96 -9.62 -19.29
N PRO A 302 -4.73 -10.47 -18.27
CA PRO A 302 -4.00 -11.71 -18.47
C PRO A 302 -4.66 -12.44 -19.64
N ARG A 303 -3.85 -12.79 -20.66
CA ARG A 303 -4.35 -13.61 -21.76
C ARG A 303 -4.86 -14.87 -21.08
N GLU A 304 -6.18 -15.06 -21.10
CA GLU A 304 -6.77 -16.35 -20.78
C GLU A 304 -6.09 -17.30 -21.76
N GLU A 305 -5.10 -18.05 -21.27
CA GLU A 305 -4.63 -19.20 -22.00
C GLU A 305 -5.88 -20.05 -22.19
N GLU A 306 -6.37 -20.12 -23.43
CA GLU A 306 -7.34 -21.13 -23.83
C GLU A 306 -6.74 -22.44 -23.36
N VAL A 307 -7.21 -22.92 -22.21
CA VAL A 307 -7.00 -24.27 -21.75
C VAL A 307 -7.68 -25.11 -22.81
N GLN A 308 -6.92 -25.43 -23.85
CA GLN A 308 -7.30 -26.44 -24.82
C GLN A 308 -7.46 -27.71 -24.02
N GLU A 309 -8.71 -28.03 -23.67
CA GLU A 309 -9.14 -29.34 -23.22
C GLU A 309 -8.79 -30.36 -24.32
N LYS A 310 -7.52 -30.78 -24.35
CA LYS A 310 -7.09 -31.97 -25.06
C LYS A 310 -7.46 -33.18 -24.19
N GLY A 311 -8.72 -33.60 -24.30
CA GLY A 311 -9.23 -34.79 -23.63
C GLY A 311 -10.59 -35.21 -24.18
N GLY A 312 -10.60 -35.75 -25.40
CA GLY A 312 -11.82 -35.92 -26.18
C GLY A 312 -12.83 -36.97 -25.71
N ARG A 313 -14.07 -36.80 -26.19
CA ARG A 313 -14.87 -37.92 -26.72
C ARG A 313 -15.94 -37.42 -27.69
N LYS A 314 -15.94 -38.05 -28.87
CA LYS A 314 -16.85 -37.90 -30.01
C LYS A 314 -18.34 -37.99 -29.61
N ARG A 315 -19.18 -37.16 -30.23
CA ARG A 315 -20.51 -37.46 -30.80
C ARG A 315 -20.87 -36.30 -31.76
N VAL A 316 -20.65 -36.43 -33.06
CA VAL A 316 -21.53 -37.02 -34.10
C VAL A 316 -22.92 -36.34 -34.18
N GLY A 317 -23.13 -35.67 -35.31
CA GLY A 317 -24.43 -35.29 -35.90
C GLY A 317 -24.84 -33.85 -35.58
N SER A 318 -25.21 -32.99 -36.53
CA SER A 318 -25.42 -33.13 -37.97
C SER A 318 -25.73 -31.75 -38.57
N ARG A 319 -25.24 -31.51 -39.80
CA ARG A 319 -25.89 -30.87 -40.98
C ARG A 319 -26.76 -29.61 -40.74
N GLN A 320 -26.79 -28.57 -41.57
CA GLN A 320 -26.29 -28.26 -42.92
C GLN A 320 -26.81 -26.83 -43.22
N SER A 321 -26.08 -26.03 -43.99
CA SER A 321 -26.59 -25.21 -45.12
C SER A 321 -25.50 -24.21 -45.58
N LYS A 322 -24.74 -24.57 -46.64
CA LYS A 322 -24.76 -24.00 -48.02
C LYS A 322 -24.25 -22.55 -48.10
N LYS A 323 -23.00 -22.31 -48.56
CA LYS A 323 -22.55 -21.99 -49.95
C LYS A 323 -23.29 -20.76 -50.55
N ALA A 324 -22.70 -19.70 -51.11
CA ALA A 324 -21.35 -19.30 -51.57
C ALA A 324 -21.41 -17.76 -51.93
N PRO A 325 -20.54 -17.13 -52.76
CA PRO A 325 -19.06 -17.05 -52.83
C PRO A 325 -18.50 -15.60 -52.77
N GLY A 326 -17.21 -15.46 -52.43
CA GLY A 326 -16.25 -14.52 -53.03
C GLY A 326 -16.44 -12.99 -52.92
N LEU A 327 -15.64 -12.34 -52.05
CA LEU A 327 -15.04 -11.03 -52.34
C LEU A 327 -13.81 -10.77 -51.47
N ARG A 328 -12.66 -10.57 -52.12
CA ARG A 328 -11.46 -9.95 -51.53
C ARG A 328 -11.79 -8.51 -51.08
N ARG A 329 -11.46 -8.14 -49.84
CA ARG A 329 -11.03 -6.78 -49.41
C ARG A 329 -10.61 -6.86 -47.92
N VAL A 330 -9.31 -6.74 -47.64
CA VAL A 330 -8.64 -5.57 -47.04
C VAL A 330 -9.12 -5.26 -45.62
N ALA A 331 -8.16 -5.31 -44.69
CA ALA A 331 -8.21 -4.97 -43.27
C ALA A 331 -9.34 -4.02 -42.88
N GLY A 332 -10.34 -4.57 -42.19
CA GLY A 332 -11.36 -3.82 -41.47
C GLY A 332 -10.86 -3.48 -40.08
N VAL A 333 -10.36 -2.26 -39.92
CA VAL A 333 -10.34 -1.57 -38.63
C VAL A 333 -11.78 -1.50 -38.14
N SER A 334 -12.05 -2.13 -37.00
CA SER A 334 -13.29 -1.97 -36.24
C SER A 334 -13.61 -0.48 -36.12
N ARG A 335 -14.82 -0.11 -36.56
CA ARG A 335 -15.32 1.27 -36.57
C ARG A 335 -16.09 1.61 -35.30
N ASP A 336 -15.98 0.79 -34.26
CA ASP A 336 -16.68 0.99 -33.00
C ASP A 336 -15.70 1.47 -31.93
N SER A 337 -16.16 2.50 -31.21
CA SER A 337 -15.51 3.31 -30.16
C SER A 337 -14.36 4.22 -30.59
N ILE A 338 -14.69 5.33 -31.27
CA ILE A 338 -13.87 6.54 -31.15
C ILE A 338 -14.21 7.12 -29.77
N GLU A 339 -13.31 6.93 -28.79
CA GLU A 339 -13.42 7.58 -27.49
C GLU A 339 -13.40 9.10 -27.68
N LEU A 340 -14.56 9.74 -27.51
CA LEU A 340 -14.71 11.20 -27.62
C LEU A 340 -14.13 11.95 -26.41
N PHE A 341 -13.84 11.21 -25.34
CA PHE A 341 -13.31 11.72 -24.08
C PHE A 341 -12.26 10.73 -23.60
N SER A 342 -11.02 11.18 -23.48
CA SER A 342 -9.97 10.46 -22.77
C SER A 342 -9.59 11.28 -21.54
N TYR A 343 -9.51 10.63 -20.38
CA TYR A 343 -9.03 11.24 -19.16
C TYR A 343 -7.59 10.74 -18.93
N SER A 344 -6.62 11.64 -19.08
CA SER A 344 -5.20 11.31 -18.85
C SER A 344 -4.64 12.17 -17.73
N MET A 345 -4.16 11.55 -16.65
CA MET A 345 -3.20 12.16 -15.73
C MET A 345 -1.82 11.58 -16.03
N GLY A 346 -0.98 12.34 -16.74
CA GLY A 346 0.42 11.99 -16.98
C GLY A 346 0.69 10.92 -18.05
N PHE A 347 1.82 11.07 -18.74
CA PHE A 347 2.40 10.33 -19.87
C PHE A 347 1.46 9.96 -21.04
N THR A 348 1.49 10.80 -22.08
CA THR A 348 0.94 10.47 -23.40
C THR A 348 1.96 9.76 -24.28
N SER A 349 1.66 8.52 -24.64
CA SER A 349 2.28 7.77 -25.73
C SER A 349 1.40 7.90 -26.97
N GLY A 350 1.90 8.56 -28.02
CA GLY A 350 1.32 8.47 -29.37
C GLY A 350 1.13 9.81 -30.09
N LYS A 351 1.60 9.89 -31.34
CA LYS A 351 1.25 10.97 -32.28
C LYS A 351 -0.16 10.69 -32.83
N SER A 352 -1.19 11.19 -32.17
CA SER A 352 -2.59 11.13 -32.63
C SER A 352 -2.82 12.09 -33.81
N ARG A 353 -3.57 11.66 -34.83
CA ARG A 353 -4.01 12.50 -35.98
C ARG A 353 -5.27 13.32 -35.66
N ALA A 354 -5.42 13.73 -34.40
CA ALA A 354 -6.57 14.46 -33.86
C ALA A 354 -6.19 15.91 -33.50
N TYR A 355 -7.16 16.83 -33.50
CA TYR A 355 -6.98 18.15 -32.91
C TYR A 355 -7.09 18.03 -31.39
N GLU A 356 -6.07 18.49 -30.68
CA GLU A 356 -6.00 18.41 -29.21
C GLU A 356 -6.44 19.75 -28.59
N LEU A 357 -7.50 19.74 -27.78
CA LEU A 357 -7.91 20.89 -26.96
C LEU A 357 -7.52 20.60 -25.50
N LYS A 358 -6.63 21.43 -24.93
CA LYS A 358 -6.18 21.32 -23.54
C LYS A 358 -6.85 22.40 -22.69
N ALA A 359 -7.57 21.99 -21.66
CA ALA A 359 -8.04 22.88 -20.61
C ALA A 359 -7.32 22.51 -19.30
N ARG A 360 -6.68 23.50 -18.66
CA ARG A 360 -5.97 23.31 -17.39
C ARG A 360 -6.70 24.06 -16.29
N ALA A 361 -6.93 23.38 -15.17
CA ALA A 361 -7.44 23.98 -13.95
C ALA A 361 -6.46 23.72 -12.80
N LEU A 362 -6.15 24.77 -12.04
CA LEU A 362 -5.34 24.69 -10.83
C LEU A 362 -6.30 24.55 -9.64
N LEU A 363 -6.19 23.43 -8.91
CA LEU A 363 -6.98 23.16 -7.72
C LEU A 363 -6.14 23.39 -6.45
N PRO A 364 -6.78 23.60 -5.28
CA PRO A 364 -6.07 23.76 -4.01
C PRO A 364 -5.18 22.54 -3.68
N GLY A 365 -4.05 22.77 -3.02
CA GLY A 365 -3.10 21.71 -2.66
C GLY A 365 -2.13 21.31 -3.79
N SER A 366 -1.84 22.23 -4.71
CA SER A 366 -0.90 22.00 -5.83
C SER A 366 -1.33 20.92 -6.82
N LEU A 367 -2.61 20.55 -6.83
CA LEU A 367 -3.18 19.59 -7.76
C LEU A 367 -3.49 20.29 -9.10
N LEU A 368 -2.79 19.87 -10.15
CA LEU A 368 -3.07 20.30 -11.53
C LEU A 368 -4.02 19.30 -12.19
N LEU A 369 -5.20 19.77 -12.59
CA LEU A 369 -6.11 19.00 -13.42
C LEU A 369 -5.98 19.44 -14.88
N GLU A 370 -5.49 18.57 -15.75
CA GLU A 370 -5.42 18.81 -17.20
C GLU A 370 -6.47 17.96 -17.91
N LEU A 371 -7.52 18.62 -18.42
CA LEU A 371 -8.50 17.98 -19.30
C LEU A 371 -7.97 18.05 -20.73
N ARG A 372 -7.73 16.89 -21.34
CA ARG A 372 -7.34 16.76 -22.75
C ARG A 372 -8.53 16.25 -23.55
N LEU A 373 -8.86 16.95 -24.62
CA LEU A 373 -9.92 16.56 -25.53
C LEU A 373 -9.32 16.30 -26.91
N GLU A 374 -9.27 15.04 -27.33
CA GLU A 374 -8.80 14.66 -28.66
C GLU A 374 -9.97 14.57 -29.64
N ILE A 375 -10.09 15.56 -30.54
CA ILE A 375 -11.19 15.63 -31.49
C ILE A 375 -10.71 15.12 -32.84
N SER A 376 -11.28 13.99 -33.27
CA SER A 376 -11.09 13.48 -34.63
C SER A 376 -11.57 14.49 -35.67
N THR A 377 -10.78 14.65 -36.75
CA THR A 377 -11.06 15.60 -37.85
C THR A 377 -12.42 15.38 -38.52
N GLY A 378 -12.95 14.16 -38.49
CA GLY A 378 -14.28 13.82 -39.01
C GLY A 378 -15.46 14.36 -38.18
N ILE A 379 -15.23 14.69 -36.89
CA ILE A 379 -16.27 15.07 -35.91
C ILE A 379 -16.18 16.56 -35.55
N LEU A 380 -15.16 17.26 -36.06
CA LEU A 380 -14.89 18.67 -35.74
C LEU A 380 -16.05 19.62 -36.11
N ARG A 381 -16.74 19.37 -37.25
CA ARG A 381 -17.89 20.18 -37.69
C ARG A 381 -19.10 20.09 -36.74
N PRO A 382 -19.61 18.90 -36.39
CA PRO A 382 -20.69 18.78 -35.42
C PRO A 382 -20.28 19.24 -34.02
N PHE A 383 -19.04 18.97 -33.58
CA PHE A 383 -18.54 19.42 -32.27
C PHE A 383 -18.47 20.95 -32.17
N ARG A 384 -17.97 21.64 -33.21
CA ARG A 384 -17.96 23.11 -33.28
C ARG A 384 -19.38 23.71 -33.18
N ARG A 385 -20.40 23.07 -33.78
CA ARG A 385 -21.81 23.52 -33.63
C ARG A 385 -22.31 23.40 -32.19
N ILE A 386 -21.93 22.35 -31.47
CA ILE A 386 -22.32 22.14 -30.06
C ILE A 386 -21.62 23.17 -29.16
N LEU A 387 -20.31 23.38 -29.34
CA LEU A 387 -19.57 24.42 -28.60
C LEU A 387 -20.13 25.82 -28.84
N LEU A 388 -20.41 26.17 -30.10
CA LEU A 388 -21.01 27.47 -30.42
C LEU A 388 -22.41 27.63 -29.80
N LYS A 389 -23.21 26.55 -29.73
CA LYS A 389 -24.51 26.57 -29.04
C LYS A 389 -24.37 26.78 -27.53
N LEU A 390 -23.42 26.10 -26.89
CA LEU A 390 -23.16 26.24 -25.45
C LEU A 390 -22.64 27.64 -25.10
N LEU A 391 -21.78 28.21 -25.93
CA LEU A 391 -21.26 29.57 -25.74
C LEU A 391 -22.34 30.64 -26.03
N SER A 392 -23.18 30.44 -27.06
CA SER A 392 -24.30 31.35 -27.33
C SER A 392 -25.43 31.27 -26.30
N ALA A 393 -25.56 30.14 -25.57
CA ALA A 393 -26.54 29.98 -24.51
C ALA A 393 -26.19 30.78 -23.24
N GLN A 394 -24.91 31.17 -23.06
CA GLN A 394 -24.49 32.05 -21.97
C GLN A 394 -24.78 33.53 -22.23
N GLU A 395 -25.06 33.95 -23.47
CA GLU A 395 -25.45 35.33 -23.78
C GLU A 395 -26.97 35.60 -23.57
N ILE A 396 -27.78 34.59 -23.24
CA ILE A 396 -29.22 34.74 -22.99
C ILE A 396 -29.54 34.83 -21.48
N SER A 397 -28.52 34.70 -20.60
CA SER A 397 -28.69 34.74 -19.15
C SER A 397 -27.93 35.88 -18.45
N ASN A 398 -27.71 37.00 -19.15
CA ASN A 398 -27.32 38.28 -18.54
C ASN A 398 -28.39 39.34 -18.79
#